data_AF-A0A241WGC9-F1
#
_entry.id   AF-A0A241WGC9-F1
#
_cell.length_a   1.000
_cell.length_b   1.000
_cell.length_c   1.000
_cell.angle_alpha   90.00
_cell.angle_beta   90.00
_cell.angle_gamma   90.00
#
_symmetry.space_group_name_H-M   'P 1'
#
loop_
_entity.id
_entity.type
_entity.pdbx_description
1 polymer ?
#
loop_
_entity_poly.entity_id
_entity_poly.type
_entity_poly.pdbx_seq_one_letter_code
_entity_poly.pdbx_strand_id
1 'polypeptide(L)'
;MNQPDQQHYNVVSFFRFGPFIATFILVFLGHSPLIFFEPIRFLTGLVTPSILFSMLALMVLALIVGFCIGIFPTYITGLIFQKFIQNKIENLTLLQSLFYGFCAGLSWMVWVLIGLLEPKVILPILIFVGMVIIPTSMLCALLEWRRINKLKILKPEYLT
;
A
#
# COMPACT_ATOMS: atom_id res chain seq x y z
N MET A 1 14.76 31.64 -21.17
CA MET A 1 13.53 30.97 -20.74
C MET A 1 13.90 30.00 -19.63
N ASN A 2 13.78 30.43 -18.38
CA ASN A 2 14.00 29.54 -17.24
C ASN A 2 12.76 28.66 -17.10
N GLN A 3 12.90 27.34 -17.30
CA GLN A 3 11.91 26.40 -16.79
C GLN A 3 11.87 26.59 -15.27
N PRO A 4 10.70 26.86 -14.66
CA PRO A 4 10.61 26.83 -13.21
C PRO A 4 11.04 25.43 -12.76
N ASP A 5 11.95 25.36 -11.80
CA ASP A 5 12.42 24.14 -11.16
C ASP A 5 11.20 23.25 -10.90
N GLN A 6 11.05 22.19 -11.71
CA GLN A 6 10.04 21.19 -11.46
C GLN A 6 10.40 20.58 -10.10
N GLN A 7 9.73 21.03 -9.03
CA GLN A 7 9.79 20.37 -7.75
C GLN A 7 9.38 18.92 -8.01
N HIS A 8 10.39 18.07 -8.07
CA HIS A 8 10.24 16.64 -8.20
C HIS A 8 9.65 16.21 -6.86
N TYR A 9 8.33 16.26 -6.74
CA TYR A 9 7.60 15.70 -5.62
C TYR A 9 7.84 14.20 -5.67
N ASN A 10 8.95 13.77 -5.11
CA ASN A 10 9.21 12.38 -4.84
C ASN A 10 8.00 11.91 -4.02
N VAL A 11 7.38 10.82 -4.47
CA VAL A 11 6.22 10.16 -3.84
C VAL A 11 6.69 9.49 -2.54
N VAL A 12 7.16 10.32 -1.61
CA VAL A 12 7.80 9.88 -0.37
C VAL A 12 6.83 9.01 0.43
N SER A 13 5.52 9.26 0.35
CA SER A 13 4.54 8.48 1.10
C SER A 13 4.46 7.03 0.62
N PHE A 14 4.59 6.78 -0.68
CA PHE A 14 4.57 5.43 -1.25
C PHE A 14 5.79 4.62 -0.82
N PHE A 15 6.99 5.21 -0.87
CA PHE A 15 8.22 4.51 -0.46
C PHE A 15 8.34 4.36 1.06
N ARG A 16 7.96 5.40 1.80
CA ARG A 16 8.16 5.45 3.26
C ARG A 16 7.12 4.63 4.02
N PHE A 17 5.86 4.66 3.59
CA PHE A 17 4.76 4.01 4.30
C PHE A 17 4.18 2.81 3.56
N GLY A 18 4.26 2.78 2.23
CA GLY A 18 3.68 1.72 1.41
C GLY A 18 4.08 0.31 1.86
N PRO A 19 5.38 -0.01 2.00
CA PRO A 19 5.79 -1.35 2.42
C PRO A 19 5.22 -1.74 3.79
N PHE A 20 5.17 -0.82 4.75
CA PHE A 20 4.60 -1.07 6.07
C PHE A 20 3.08 -1.31 6.00
N ILE A 21 2.36 -0.51 5.21
CA ILE A 21 0.91 -0.67 5.01
C ILE A 21 0.61 -2.02 4.35
N ALA A 22 1.34 -2.37 3.29
CA ALA A 22 1.19 -3.65 2.60
C ALA A 22 1.47 -4.84 3.53
N THR A 23 2.54 -4.75 4.33
CA THR A 23 2.92 -5.77 5.31
C THR A 23 1.83 -5.96 6.36
N PHE A 24 1.33 -4.85 6.92
CA PHE A 24 0.26 -4.88 7.91
C PHE A 24 -0.99 -5.56 7.36
N ILE A 25 -1.40 -5.20 6.14
CA ILE A 25 -2.54 -5.82 5.46
C ILE A 25 -2.31 -7.31 5.24
N LEU A 26 -1.12 -7.72 4.76
CA LEU A 26 -0.78 -9.12 4.54
C LEU A 26 -0.83 -9.95 5.83
N VAL A 27 -0.23 -9.44 6.91
CA VAL A 27 -0.23 -10.12 8.22
C VAL A 27 -1.65 -10.23 8.75
N PHE A 28 -2.45 -9.17 8.64
CA PHE A 28 -3.85 -9.17 9.04
C PHE A 28 -4.67 -10.18 8.24
N LEU A 29 -4.53 -10.21 6.92
CA LEU A 29 -5.19 -11.19 6.06
C LEU A 29 -4.81 -12.63 6.42
N GLY A 30 -3.52 -12.89 6.70
CA GLY A 30 -3.06 -14.21 7.12
C GLY A 30 -3.65 -14.68 8.45
N HIS A 31 -3.89 -13.77 9.40
CA HIS A 31 -4.49 -14.09 10.70
C HIS A 31 -6.02 -14.05 10.68
N SER A 32 -6.63 -13.39 9.70
CA SER A 32 -8.08 -13.18 9.65
C SER A 32 -8.90 -14.48 9.75
N PRO A 33 -8.55 -15.62 9.13
CA PRO A 33 -9.35 -16.83 9.27
C PRO A 33 -9.37 -17.36 10.71
N LEU A 34 -8.21 -17.30 11.38
CA LEU A 34 -8.08 -17.75 12.76
C LEU A 34 -8.85 -16.84 13.72
N ILE A 35 -8.81 -15.52 13.49
CA ILE A 35 -9.52 -14.52 14.30
C ILE A 35 -11.04 -14.65 14.15
N PHE A 36 -11.53 -14.82 12.91
CA PHE A 36 -12.97 -14.80 12.64
C PHE A 36 -13.65 -16.16 12.79
N PHE A 37 -12.98 -17.27 12.44
CA PHE A 37 -13.60 -18.61 12.45
C PHE A 37 -13.24 -19.44 13.70
N GLU A 38 -12.07 -19.22 14.32
CA GLU A 38 -11.63 -19.97 15.50
C GLU A 38 -11.10 -19.06 16.64
N PRO A 39 -11.88 -18.07 17.11
CA PRO A 39 -11.40 -17.05 18.05
C PRO A 39 -10.92 -17.64 19.38
N ILE A 40 -11.57 -18.70 19.88
CA ILE A 40 -11.16 -19.38 21.11
C ILE A 40 -9.77 -20.01 20.96
N ARG A 41 -9.49 -20.63 19.81
CA ARG A 41 -8.18 -21.24 19.55
C ARG A 41 -7.08 -20.19 19.47
N PHE A 42 -7.38 -19.04 18.86
CA PHE A 42 -6.46 -17.90 18.84
C PHE A 42 -6.14 -17.39 20.26
N LEU A 43 -7.17 -17.18 21.08
CA LEU A 43 -7.02 -16.73 22.48
C LEU A 43 -6.24 -17.74 23.33
N THR A 44 -6.52 -19.03 23.21
CA THR A 44 -5.77 -20.07 23.94
C THR A 44 -4.30 -20.13 23.48
N GLY A 45 -4.05 -19.88 22.18
CA GLY A 45 -2.70 -19.76 21.63
C GLY A 45 -1.90 -18.58 22.21
N LEU A 46 -2.57 -17.46 22.50
CA LEU A 46 -1.97 -16.27 23.13
C LEU A 46 -1.52 -16.51 24.58
N VAL A 47 -2.14 -17.46 25.29
CA VAL A 47 -1.81 -17.74 26.70
C VAL A 47 -0.82 -18.91 26.84
N THR A 48 -0.71 -19.77 25.82
CA THR A 48 0.16 -20.95 25.84
C THR A 48 1.59 -20.58 25.39
N PRO A 49 2.62 -20.62 26.26
CA PRO A 49 3.94 -20.06 25.94
C PRO A 49 4.62 -20.70 24.73
N SER A 50 4.52 -22.02 24.56
CA SER A 50 5.11 -22.74 23.42
C SER A 50 4.52 -22.32 22.08
N ILE A 51 3.23 -21.99 22.06
CA ILE A 51 2.53 -21.50 20.87
C ILE A 51 2.86 -20.03 20.65
N LEU A 52 2.83 -19.22 21.72
CA LEU A 52 3.10 -17.79 21.66
C LEU A 52 4.50 -17.49 21.09
N PHE A 53 5.55 -18.19 21.53
CA PHE A 53 6.90 -17.96 20.99
C PHE A 53 7.02 -18.33 19.51
N SER A 54 6.37 -19.43 19.09
CA SER A 54 6.34 -19.84 17.68
C SER A 54 5.58 -18.83 16.82
N MET A 55 4.41 -18.36 17.28
CA MET A 55 3.63 -17.33 16.60
C MET A 55 4.39 -16.00 16.50
N LEU A 56 5.09 -15.60 17.56
CA LEU A 56 5.91 -14.38 17.56
C LEU A 56 7.06 -14.49 16.54
N ALA A 57 7.76 -15.62 16.51
CA ALA A 57 8.85 -15.85 15.56
C ALA A 57 8.35 -15.82 14.10
N LEU A 58 7.24 -16.50 13.82
CA LEU A 58 6.60 -16.44 12.50
C LEU A 58 6.10 -15.04 12.16
N MET A 59 5.62 -14.27 13.13
CA MET A 59 5.20 -12.89 12.92
C MET A 59 6.39 -11.99 12.56
N VAL A 60 7.53 -12.11 13.25
CA VAL A 60 8.76 -11.38 12.90
C VAL A 60 9.22 -11.74 11.48
N LEU A 61 9.22 -13.02 11.14
CA LEU A 61 9.55 -13.47 9.79
C LEU A 61 8.57 -12.92 8.75
N ALA A 62 7.28 -12.97 9.02
CA ALA A 62 6.23 -12.45 8.15
C ALA A 62 6.34 -10.92 7.98
N LEU A 63 6.76 -10.18 9.00
CA LEU A 63 7.03 -8.75 8.89
C LEU A 63 8.19 -8.48 7.93
N ILE A 64 9.31 -9.22 8.05
CA ILE A 64 10.46 -9.05 7.16
C ILE A 64 10.09 -9.40 5.72
N VAL A 65 9.51 -10.58 5.52
CA VAL A 65 9.13 -11.08 4.18
C VAL A 65 8.06 -10.19 3.56
N GLY A 66 7.03 -9.82 4.33
CA GLY A 66 5.97 -8.93 3.88
C GLY A 66 6.49 -7.55 3.51
N PHE A 67 7.46 -7.02 4.26
CA PHE A 67 8.10 -5.74 3.93
C PHE A 67 8.86 -5.83 2.61
N CYS A 68 9.69 -6.87 2.43
CA CYS A 68 10.41 -7.11 1.18
C CYS A 68 9.46 -7.25 -0.02
N ILE A 69 8.38 -8.03 0.13
CA ILE A 69 7.36 -8.20 -0.92
C ILE A 69 6.63 -6.89 -1.19
N GLY A 70 6.39 -6.07 -0.15
CA GLY A 70 5.68 -4.79 -0.26
C GLY A 70 6.48 -3.68 -0.95
N ILE A 71 7.82 -3.71 -0.89
CA ILE A 71 8.69 -2.69 -1.54
C ILE A 71 8.44 -2.63 -3.04
N PHE A 72 8.45 -3.78 -3.73
CA PHE A 72 8.32 -3.81 -5.18
C PHE A 72 7.01 -3.19 -5.70
N PRO A 73 5.82 -3.61 -5.24
CA PRO A 73 4.57 -3.05 -5.72
C PRO A 73 4.42 -1.58 -5.33
N THR A 74 4.83 -1.20 -4.13
CA THR A 74 4.71 0.20 -3.68
C THR A 74 5.64 1.12 -4.46
N TYR A 75 6.83 0.64 -4.84
CA TYR A 75 7.77 1.38 -5.67
C TYR A 75 7.20 1.68 -7.06
N ILE A 76 6.75 0.63 -7.76
CA ILE A 76 6.18 0.77 -9.11
C ILE A 76 4.89 1.59 -9.09
N THR A 77 4.01 1.35 -8.13
CA THR A 77 2.74 2.09 -8.02
C THR A 77 2.98 3.56 -7.69
N GLY A 78 4.02 3.86 -6.89
CA GLY A 78 4.48 5.23 -6.66
C GLY A 78 4.91 5.91 -7.96
N LEU A 79 5.76 5.26 -8.77
CA LEU A 79 6.18 5.82 -10.07
C LEU A 79 5.01 6.06 -11.02
N ILE A 80 4.05 5.14 -11.06
CA ILE A 80 2.82 5.29 -11.85
C ILE A 80 2.05 6.51 -11.35
N PHE A 81 1.79 6.57 -10.04
CA PHE A 81 1.07 7.69 -9.41
C PHE A 81 1.74 9.03 -9.71
N GLN A 82 3.07 9.11 -9.62
CA GLN A 82 3.82 10.31 -9.94
C GLN A 82 3.63 10.72 -11.40
N LYS A 83 3.84 9.81 -12.36
CA LYS A 83 3.69 10.13 -13.79
C LYS A 83 2.29 10.64 -14.15
N PHE A 84 1.25 10.11 -13.52
CA PHE A 84 -0.13 10.48 -13.84
C PHE A 84 -0.60 11.75 -13.12
N ILE A 85 -0.05 12.08 -11.95
CA ILE A 85 -0.70 13.01 -11.01
C ILE A 85 0.24 14.12 -10.52
N GLN A 86 1.56 14.03 -10.73
CA GLN A 86 2.54 15.00 -10.23
C GLN A 86 2.14 16.47 -10.45
N ASN A 87 1.48 16.80 -11.56
CA ASN A 87 1.08 18.18 -11.89
C ASN A 87 -0.35 18.56 -11.42
N LYS A 88 -1.07 17.63 -10.78
CA LYS A 88 -2.48 17.78 -10.40
C LYS A 88 -2.72 17.61 -8.91
N ILE A 89 -1.82 16.99 -8.13
CA ILE A 89 -2.01 16.67 -6.68
C ILE A 89 -2.48 17.89 -5.89
N GLU A 90 -1.92 19.04 -6.21
CA GLU A 90 -2.14 20.29 -5.52
C GLU A 90 -3.59 20.79 -5.53
N ASN A 91 -4.36 20.48 -6.58
CA ASN A 91 -5.74 20.97 -6.73
C ASN A 91 -6.77 19.85 -6.58
N LEU A 92 -6.33 18.67 -6.14
CA LEU A 92 -7.19 17.51 -6.01
C LEU A 92 -7.99 17.55 -4.71
N THR A 93 -9.24 17.11 -4.78
CA THR A 93 -10.03 16.83 -3.57
C THR A 93 -9.62 15.50 -2.96
N LEU A 94 -10.00 15.26 -1.70
CA LEU A 94 -9.73 13.98 -1.02
C LEU A 94 -10.26 12.78 -1.82
N LEU A 95 -11.49 12.86 -2.31
CA LEU A 95 -12.12 11.80 -3.10
C LEU A 95 -11.35 11.53 -4.39
N GLN A 96 -10.93 12.59 -5.09
CA GLN A 96 -10.15 12.45 -6.31
C GLN A 96 -8.80 11.81 -6.00
N SER A 97 -8.10 12.21 -4.93
CA SER A 97 -6.84 11.58 -4.51
C SER A 97 -6.99 10.07 -4.27
N LEU A 98 -8.07 9.65 -3.61
CA LEU A 98 -8.36 8.22 -3.41
C LEU A 98 -8.63 7.52 -4.74
N PHE A 99 -9.42 8.12 -5.62
CA PHE A 99 -9.73 7.57 -6.95
C PHE A 99 -8.47 7.38 -7.79
N TYR A 100 -7.55 8.35 -7.77
CA TYR A 100 -6.28 8.23 -8.45
C TYR A 100 -5.38 7.14 -7.85
N GLY A 101 -5.36 6.99 -6.52
CA GLY A 101 -4.69 5.87 -5.86
C GLY A 101 -5.28 4.51 -6.28
N PHE A 102 -6.60 4.43 -6.42
CA PHE A 102 -7.31 3.26 -6.93
C PHE A 102 -6.92 2.95 -8.40
N CYS A 103 -6.93 3.95 -9.28
CA CYS A 103 -6.49 3.78 -10.68
C CYS A 103 -5.02 3.33 -10.77
N ALA A 104 -4.14 3.87 -9.93
CA ALA A 104 -2.75 3.43 -9.86
C ALA A 104 -2.65 1.97 -9.41
N GLY A 105 -3.46 1.53 -8.45
CA GLY A 105 -3.54 0.12 -8.04
C GLY A 105 -4.08 -0.80 -9.14
N LEU A 106 -5.09 -0.35 -9.90
CA LEU A 106 -5.66 -1.10 -11.02
C LEU A 106 -4.67 -1.37 -12.16
N SER A 107 -3.57 -0.61 -12.27
CA SER A 107 -2.52 -0.91 -13.25
C SER A 107 -1.95 -2.33 -13.10
N TRP A 108 -2.06 -2.92 -11.90
CA TRP A 108 -1.65 -4.29 -11.62
C TRP A 108 -2.60 -5.36 -12.15
N MET A 109 -3.79 -5.00 -12.63
CA MET A 109 -4.72 -5.94 -13.27
C MET A 109 -4.13 -6.59 -14.53
N VAL A 110 -3.08 -6.00 -15.13
CA VAL A 110 -2.34 -6.64 -16.23
C VAL A 110 -1.78 -8.01 -15.80
N TRP A 111 -1.36 -8.16 -14.55
CA TRP A 111 -0.87 -9.45 -14.03
C TRP A 111 -2.00 -10.45 -13.82
N VAL A 112 -3.20 -9.98 -13.50
CA VAL A 112 -4.40 -10.83 -13.44
C VAL A 112 -4.75 -11.36 -14.83
N LEU A 113 -4.64 -10.50 -15.86
CA LEU A 113 -4.86 -10.90 -17.25
C LEU A 113 -3.86 -11.97 -17.72
N ILE A 114 -2.57 -11.83 -17.36
CA ILE A 114 -1.55 -12.86 -17.63
C ILE A 114 -1.86 -14.15 -16.84
N GLY A 115 -2.37 -14.03 -15.63
CA GLY A 115 -2.80 -15.16 -14.81
C GLY A 115 -3.96 -15.98 -15.39
N LEU A 116 -4.70 -15.47 -16.39
CA LEU A 116 -5.73 -16.24 -17.09
C LEU A 116 -5.18 -17.47 -17.83
N LEU A 117 -3.88 -17.48 -18.16
CA LEU A 117 -3.24 -18.65 -18.76
C LEU A 117 -3.13 -19.82 -17.79
N GLU A 118 -3.10 -19.56 -16.47
CA GLU A 118 -2.88 -20.58 -15.46
C GLU A 118 -3.88 -20.43 -14.29
N PRO A 119 -5.00 -21.18 -14.28
CA PRO A 119 -6.12 -20.93 -13.35
C PRO A 119 -5.75 -21.13 -11.87
N LYS A 120 -4.64 -21.78 -11.56
CA LYS A 120 -4.15 -21.96 -10.19
C LYS A 120 -3.56 -20.68 -9.60
N VAL A 121 -3.04 -19.76 -10.42
CA VAL A 121 -2.40 -18.53 -9.95
C VAL A 121 -3.31 -17.31 -10.04
N ILE A 122 -4.41 -17.38 -10.79
CA ILE A 122 -5.30 -16.23 -10.95
C ILE A 122 -5.93 -15.78 -9.63
N LEU A 123 -6.42 -16.72 -8.82
CA LEU A 123 -7.08 -16.42 -7.55
C LEU A 123 -6.11 -15.73 -6.56
N PRO A 124 -4.89 -16.26 -6.29
CA PRO A 124 -3.97 -15.59 -5.38
C PRO A 124 -3.49 -14.22 -5.91
N ILE A 125 -3.28 -14.06 -7.22
CA ILE A 125 -2.94 -12.75 -7.80
C ILE A 125 -4.09 -11.76 -7.63
N LEU A 126 -5.33 -12.18 -7.91
CA LEU A 126 -6.51 -11.34 -7.76
C LEU A 126 -6.70 -10.88 -6.30
N ILE A 127 -6.54 -11.80 -5.34
CA ILE A 127 -6.59 -11.47 -3.91
C ILE A 127 -5.47 -10.49 -3.55
N PHE A 128 -4.25 -10.71 -4.03
CA PHE A 128 -3.13 -9.82 -3.75
C PHE A 128 -3.36 -8.41 -4.32
N VAL A 129 -3.82 -8.30 -5.57
CA VAL A 129 -4.12 -7.00 -6.18
C VAL A 129 -5.28 -6.31 -5.47
N GLY A 130 -6.39 -7.02 -5.27
CA GLY A 130 -7.62 -6.47 -4.70
C GLY A 130 -7.51 -6.09 -3.23
N MET A 131 -6.89 -6.96 -2.43
CA MET A 131 -6.87 -6.80 -0.97
C MET A 131 -5.59 -6.16 -0.45
N VAL A 132 -4.49 -6.16 -1.20
CA VAL A 132 -3.20 -5.59 -0.75
C VAL A 132 -2.84 -4.35 -1.56
N ILE A 133 -2.71 -4.48 -2.89
CA ILE A 133 -2.18 -3.39 -3.73
C ILE A 133 -3.12 -2.19 -3.75
N ILE A 134 -4.40 -2.40 -4.09
CA ILE A 134 -5.39 -1.33 -4.21
C ILE A 134 -5.57 -0.54 -2.90
N PRO A 135 -5.82 -1.17 -1.73
CA PRO A 135 -5.97 -0.41 -0.49
C PRO A 135 -4.67 0.28 -0.08
N THR A 136 -3.51 -0.35 -0.32
CA THR A 136 -2.21 0.29 -0.05
C THR A 136 -2.01 1.53 -0.91
N SER A 137 -2.31 1.47 -2.21
CA SER A 137 -2.13 2.60 -3.13
C SER A 137 -3.10 3.75 -2.82
N MET A 138 -4.34 3.44 -2.45
CA MET A 138 -5.32 4.43 -1.98
C MET A 138 -4.84 5.14 -0.71
N LEU A 139 -4.35 4.39 0.29
CA LEU A 139 -3.83 4.96 1.53
C LEU A 139 -2.57 5.80 1.29
N CYS A 140 -1.65 5.33 0.43
CA CYS A 140 -0.46 6.09 0.07
C CYS A 140 -0.80 7.39 -0.65
N ALA A 141 -1.77 7.36 -1.57
CA ALA A 141 -2.26 8.55 -2.25
C ALA A 141 -2.89 9.55 -1.26
N LEU A 142 -3.69 9.07 -0.31
CA LEU A 142 -4.29 9.91 0.73
C LEU A 142 -3.23 10.57 1.62
N LEU A 143 -2.20 9.82 2.02
CA LEU A 143 -1.09 10.35 2.82
C LEU A 143 -0.30 11.41 2.04
N GLU A 144 -0.09 11.17 0.75
CA GLU A 144 0.62 12.10 -0.14
C GLU A 144 -0.15 13.41 -0.32
N TRP A 145 -1.47 13.34 -0.53
CA TRP A 145 -2.35 14.50 -0.59
C TRP A 145 -2.37 15.28 0.73
N ARG A 146 -2.45 14.59 1.87
CA ARG A 146 -2.38 15.23 3.20
C ARG A 146 -1.04 15.93 3.44
N ARG A 147 0.06 15.34 2.98
CA ARG A 147 1.40 15.92 3.07
C ARG A 147 1.47 17.24 2.32
N ILE A 148 1.02 17.26 1.07
CA ILE A 148 1.05 18.45 0.21
C ILE A 148 0.12 19.55 0.74
N ASN A 149 -1.09 19.20 1.19
CA ASN A 149 -2.00 20.19 1.78
C ASN A 149 -1.47 20.81 3.07
N LYS A 150 -0.79 20.03 3.93
CA LYS A 150 -0.11 20.59 5.11
C LYS A 150 1.02 21.54 4.71
N LEU A 151 1.79 21.22 3.67
CA LEU A 151 2.85 22.10 3.16
C LEU A 151 2.26 23.41 2.61
N LYS A 152 1.15 23.36 1.88
CA LYS A 152 0.43 24.56 1.40
C LYS A 152 0.03 25.51 2.52
N ILE A 153 -0.47 24.96 3.63
CA ILE A 153 -0.89 25.75 4.79
C ILE A 153 0.32 26.38 5.52
N LEU A 154 1.43 25.65 5.63
CA LEU A 154 2.61 26.06 6.41
C LEU A 154 3.59 26.96 5.66
N LYS A 155 3.62 26.91 4.33
CA LYS A 155 4.54 27.69 3.47
C LYS A 155 3.83 28.18 2.20
N PRO A 156 2.95 29.19 2.30
CA PRO A 156 2.27 29.76 1.13
C PRO A 156 3.22 30.49 0.17
N GLU A 157 4.39 30.92 0.65
CA GLU A 157 5.38 31.74 -0.06
C GLU A 157 6.18 31.02 -1.16
N TYR A 158 6.03 29.70 -1.31
CA TYR A 158 6.78 28.87 -2.28
C TYR A 158 5.93 28.42 -3.49
N LEU A 159 4.71 28.93 -3.62
CA LEU A 159 3.72 28.53 -4.63
C LEU A 159 3.36 29.63 -5.64
N THR A 160 4.12 30.73 -5.66
CA THR A 160 4.05 31.80 -6.67
C THR A 160 5.25 31.76 -7.60
#